data_AF-A0A2V9N3Q0-F1
#
_entry.id   AF-A0A2V9N3Q0-F1
#
_cell.length_a   1.000
_cell.length_b   1.000
_cell.length_c   1.000
_cell.angle_alpha   90.00
_cell.angle_beta   90.00
_cell.angle_gamma   90.00
#
_symmetry.space_group_name_H-M   'P 1'
#
loop_
_entity.id
_entity.type
_entity.pdbx_description
1 polymer ?
#
loop_
_entity_poly.entity_id
_entity_poly.type
_entity_poly.pdbx_seq_one_letter_code
_entity_poly.pdbx_strand_id
1 'polypeptide(L)'
;LAQTAKASASGGATLGDYGSHAIKLSVRITSGGAEVHAHYDDVFVVTEGTATLVTGGTVLDAKTGEDGETKGSGIQNGTSHTIVKGDIVHVPAGTPHRLIIAPGVVFGAVVVKVKEP
;
A
#
# COMPACT_ATOMS: atom_id res chain seq x y z
N LEU A 1 18.53 8.91 -1.29
CA LEU A 1 18.39 9.51 0.06
C LEU A 1 17.20 8.85 0.74
N ALA A 2 17.41 7.91 1.65
CA ALA A 2 16.31 7.35 2.43
C ALA A 2 16.00 8.32 3.59
N GLN A 3 14.90 9.05 3.51
CA GLN A 3 14.36 9.75 4.66
C GLN A 3 13.96 8.70 5.70
N THR A 4 14.59 8.74 6.88
CA THR A 4 14.10 8.01 8.04
C THR A 4 12.82 8.68 8.52
N ALA A 5 11.69 8.00 8.37
CA ALA A 5 10.41 8.53 8.78
C ALA A 5 10.25 8.41 10.30
N LYS A 6 10.67 9.44 11.05
CA LYS A 6 10.11 9.65 12.40
C LYS A 6 8.70 10.18 12.22
N ALA A 7 7.68 9.36 12.45
CA ALA A 7 6.31 9.75 12.17
C ALA A 7 5.44 9.75 13.43
N SER A 8 4.91 10.93 13.75
CA SER A 8 3.76 11.12 14.66
C SER A 8 2.41 11.02 13.93
N ALA A 9 2.42 10.83 12.60
CA ALA A 9 1.25 10.70 11.73
C ALA A 9 1.58 9.87 10.48
N SER A 10 0.59 9.18 9.92
CA SER A 10 0.73 8.50 8.61
C SER A 10 0.92 9.54 7.51
N GLY A 11 1.75 9.24 6.51
CA GLY A 11 2.07 10.17 5.43
C GLY A 11 2.85 9.51 4.30
N GLY A 12 3.19 10.29 3.28
CA GLY A 12 3.97 9.81 2.14
C GLY A 12 4.46 10.94 1.27
N ALA A 13 5.37 10.63 0.35
CA ALA A 13 5.93 11.58 -0.60
C ALA A 13 6.24 10.88 -1.94
N THR A 14 6.06 11.57 -3.06
CA THR A 14 6.61 11.11 -4.34
C THR A 14 8.10 11.41 -4.35
N LEU A 15 8.92 10.37 -4.49
CA LEU A 15 10.38 10.47 -4.57
C LEU A 15 10.86 10.64 -6.02
N GLY A 16 10.07 10.15 -6.99
CA GLY A 16 10.31 10.32 -8.41
C GLY A 16 9.10 9.88 -9.23
N ASP A 17 8.88 10.53 -10.37
CA ASP A 17 7.87 10.18 -11.37
C ASP A 17 8.56 10.13 -12.73
N TYR A 18 8.40 9.00 -13.42
CA TYR A 18 9.08 8.68 -14.67
C TYR A 18 8.07 8.35 -15.78
N GLY A 19 6.81 8.72 -15.62
CA GLY A 19 5.74 8.49 -16.60
C GLY A 19 5.18 7.07 -16.59
N SER A 20 6.01 6.05 -16.81
CA SER A 20 5.59 4.63 -16.75
C SER A 20 5.54 4.08 -15.34
N HIS A 21 6.26 4.70 -14.41
CA HIS A 21 6.26 4.33 -13.00
C HIS A 21 6.58 5.54 -12.12
N ALA A 22 6.13 5.47 -10.87
CA ALA A 22 6.45 6.42 -9.83
C ALA A 22 7.01 5.70 -8.60
N ILE A 23 7.97 6.33 -7.94
CA ILE A 23 8.55 5.84 -6.69
C ILE A 23 8.00 6.71 -5.57
N LYS A 24 7.34 6.09 -4.59
CA LYS A 24 6.70 6.78 -3.47
C LYS A 24 7.23 6.28 -2.14
N LEU A 25 7.39 7.17 -1.18
CA LEU A 25 7.55 6.84 0.23
C LEU A 25 6.16 6.71 0.86
N SER A 26 5.95 5.65 1.63
CA SER A 26 4.73 5.38 2.40
C SER A 26 5.11 5.13 3.85
N VAL A 27 4.51 5.87 4.77
CA VAL A 27 4.70 5.74 6.21
C VAL A 27 3.33 5.65 6.87
N ARG A 28 3.09 4.59 7.63
CA ARG A 28 1.81 4.33 8.27
C ARG A 28 2.02 4.04 9.75
N ILE A 29 1.27 4.74 10.60
CA ILE A 29 1.18 4.48 12.05
C ILE A 29 -0.19 3.94 12.47
N THR A 30 -1.12 3.86 11.50
CA THR A 30 -2.48 3.34 11.65
C THR A 30 -2.86 2.55 10.40
N SER A 31 -3.80 1.63 10.56
CA SER A 31 -4.36 0.85 9.45
C SER A 31 -5.04 1.75 8.42
N GLY A 32 -4.86 1.42 7.14
CA GLY A 32 -5.60 2.04 6.04
C GLY A 32 -6.97 1.38 5.79
N GLY A 33 -7.74 1.98 4.90
CA GLY A 33 -8.85 1.31 4.21
C GLY A 33 -8.34 0.31 3.17
N ALA A 34 -9.27 -0.37 2.51
CA ALA A 34 -8.97 -1.19 1.34
C ALA A 34 -8.77 -0.29 0.11
N GLU A 35 -7.82 -0.67 -0.75
CA GLU A 35 -7.46 0.06 -1.97
C GLU A 35 -7.41 -0.95 -3.14
N VAL A 36 -7.88 -0.55 -4.32
CA VAL A 36 -7.70 -1.27 -5.59
C VAL A 36 -7.20 -0.25 -6.61
N HIS A 37 -6.01 -0.49 -7.13
CA HIS A 37 -5.44 0.31 -8.21
C HIS A 37 -5.85 -0.28 -9.55
N ALA A 38 -6.56 0.46 -10.39
CA ALA A 38 -7.11 -0.09 -11.62
C ALA A 38 -6.03 -0.37 -12.68
N HIS A 39 -4.99 0.46 -12.69
CA HIS A 39 -3.99 0.51 -13.76
C HIS A 39 -2.55 0.47 -13.27
N TYR A 40 -2.35 0.23 -11.97
CA TYR A 40 -1.03 0.25 -11.37
C TYR A 40 -0.79 -0.97 -10.50
N ASP A 41 0.32 -1.64 -10.76
CA ASP A 41 0.94 -2.56 -9.82
C ASP A 41 1.60 -1.78 -8.70
N ASP A 42 1.49 -2.29 -7.47
CA ASP A 42 2.25 -1.81 -6.32
C ASP A 42 3.34 -2.81 -5.96
N VAL A 43 4.60 -2.39 -6.07
CA VAL A 43 5.74 -3.14 -5.54
C VAL A 43 6.23 -2.45 -4.26
N PHE A 44 5.93 -3.05 -3.12
CA PHE A 44 6.40 -2.62 -1.81
C PHE A 44 7.81 -3.13 -1.57
N VAL A 45 8.71 -2.24 -1.19
CA VAL A 45 9.99 -2.55 -0.55
C VAL A 45 9.90 -2.06 0.89
N VAL A 46 9.75 -3.00 1.84
CA VAL A 46 9.50 -2.65 3.23
C VAL A 46 10.79 -2.16 3.88
N THR A 47 10.79 -0.92 4.35
CA THR A 47 11.97 -0.26 4.92
C THR A 47 11.95 -0.24 6.44
N GLU A 48 10.78 -0.35 7.07
CA GLU A 48 10.62 -0.24 8.52
C GLU A 48 9.38 -1.00 9.02
N GLY A 49 9.52 -1.59 10.21
CA GLY A 49 8.41 -2.16 10.96
C GLY A 49 7.82 -3.45 10.38
N THR A 50 6.55 -3.65 10.70
CA THR A 50 5.74 -4.81 10.32
C THR A 50 4.31 -4.37 10.02
N ALA A 51 3.67 -5.04 9.07
CA ALA A 51 2.25 -4.87 8.77
C ALA A 51 1.63 -6.22 8.40
N THR A 52 0.33 -6.34 8.61
CA THR A 52 -0.45 -7.39 7.96
C THR A 52 -0.97 -6.84 6.64
N LEU A 53 -0.48 -7.38 5.53
CA LEU A 53 -1.01 -7.13 4.20
C LEU A 53 -2.12 -8.14 3.91
N VAL A 54 -3.32 -7.64 3.66
CA VAL A 54 -4.44 -8.43 3.15
C VAL A 54 -4.52 -8.22 1.65
N THR A 55 -4.63 -9.29 0.85
CA THR A 55 -4.78 -9.23 -0.62
C THR A 55 -5.95 -10.10 -1.11
N GLY A 56 -6.52 -9.73 -2.26
CA GLY A 56 -7.65 -10.44 -2.87
C GLY A 56 -8.97 -10.20 -2.12
N GLY A 57 -9.94 -11.11 -2.31
CA GLY A 57 -11.25 -11.01 -1.66
C GLY A 57 -12.12 -9.88 -2.21
N THR A 58 -13.06 -9.40 -1.39
CA THR A 58 -14.06 -8.38 -1.76
C THR A 58 -13.89 -7.12 -0.92
N VAL A 59 -13.88 -5.97 -1.59
CA VAL A 59 -13.83 -4.66 -0.92
C VAL A 59 -15.18 -4.35 -0.25
N LEU A 60 -15.15 -4.02 1.04
CA LEU A 60 -16.31 -3.57 1.81
C LEU A 60 -16.53 -2.07 1.60
N ASP A 61 -17.80 -1.66 1.46
CA ASP A 61 -18.22 -0.27 1.22
C ASP A 61 -17.47 0.38 0.03
N ALA A 62 -17.32 -0.39 -1.04
CA ALA A 62 -16.53 0.00 -2.21
C ALA A 62 -17.07 1.28 -2.86
N LYS A 63 -16.16 2.22 -3.13
CA LYS A 63 -16.40 3.44 -3.90
C LYS A 63 -15.33 3.54 -4.98
N THR A 64 -15.76 3.42 -6.24
CA THR A 64 -14.89 3.49 -7.42
C THR A 64 -14.98 4.89 -8.03
N GLY A 65 -13.83 5.52 -8.25
CA GLY A 65 -13.71 6.80 -8.94
C GLY A 65 -13.79 6.67 -10.47
N GLU A 66 -13.80 7.81 -11.15
CA GLU A 66 -13.80 7.88 -12.62
C GLU A 66 -12.53 7.30 -13.26
N ASP A 67 -11.43 7.28 -12.51
CA ASP A 67 -10.14 6.69 -12.88
C ASP A 67 -10.06 5.18 -12.59
N GLY A 68 -11.16 4.57 -12.13
CA GLY A 68 -11.23 3.16 -11.77
C GLY A 68 -10.64 2.83 -10.39
N GLU A 69 -10.01 3.80 -9.72
CA GLU A 69 -9.43 3.59 -8.39
C GLU A 69 -10.57 3.33 -7.40
N THR A 70 -10.46 2.24 -6.65
CA THR A 70 -11.49 1.84 -5.69
C THR A 70 -10.97 1.93 -4.27
N LYS A 71 -11.76 2.52 -3.38
CA LYS A 71 -11.50 2.55 -1.94
C LYS A 71 -12.63 1.89 -1.17
N GLY A 72 -12.32 1.37 0.02
CA GLY A 72 -13.32 0.77 0.90
C GLY A 72 -12.89 0.75 2.37
N SER A 73 -13.82 0.35 3.23
CA SER A 73 -13.59 0.28 4.68
C SER A 73 -12.72 -0.92 5.09
N GLY A 74 -12.71 -1.98 4.28
CA GLY A 74 -11.95 -3.21 4.53
C GLY A 74 -12.03 -4.22 3.40
N ILE A 75 -11.49 -5.41 3.64
CA ILE A 75 -11.54 -6.55 2.72
C ILE A 75 -12.17 -7.74 3.44
N GLN A 76 -13.15 -8.38 2.81
CA GLN A 76 -13.73 -9.64 3.23
C GLN A 76 -13.14 -10.80 2.41
N ASN A 77 -12.84 -11.93 3.06
CA ASN A 77 -12.32 -13.15 2.43
C ASN A 77 -10.98 -12.95 1.68
N GLY A 78 -10.18 -11.97 2.07
CA GLY A 78 -8.81 -11.79 1.58
C GLY A 78 -7.82 -12.73 2.26
N THR A 79 -6.63 -12.88 1.67
CA THR A 79 -5.51 -13.63 2.25
C THR A 79 -4.58 -12.69 2.99
N SER A 80 -4.25 -13.03 4.24
CA SER A 80 -3.38 -12.23 5.10
C SER A 80 -1.95 -12.75 5.10
N HIS A 81 -1.01 -11.83 4.91
CA HIS A 81 0.42 -12.08 5.04
C HIS A 81 1.05 -11.04 5.96
N THR A 82 1.87 -11.49 6.92
CA THR A 82 2.73 -10.57 7.67
C THR A 82 3.91 -10.19 6.78
N ILE A 83 4.15 -8.89 6.61
CA ILE A 83 5.27 -8.36 5.85
C ILE A 83 6.13 -7.49 6.78
N VAL A 84 7.45 -7.64 6.70
CA VAL A 84 8.42 -7.03 7.61
C VAL A 84 9.53 -6.32 6.86
N LYS A 85 10.33 -5.49 7.56
CA LYS A 85 11.52 -4.85 6.99
C LYS A 85 12.39 -5.85 6.22
N GLY A 86 12.69 -5.51 4.97
CA GLY A 86 13.47 -6.34 4.05
C GLY A 86 12.62 -7.11 3.06
N ASP A 87 11.33 -7.29 3.31
CA ASP A 87 10.43 -7.95 2.36
C ASP A 87 10.18 -7.07 1.13
N ILE A 88 10.03 -7.75 -0.01
CA ILE A 88 9.57 -7.16 -1.26
C ILE A 88 8.28 -7.87 -1.66
N VAL A 89 7.22 -7.11 -1.89
CA VAL A 89 5.88 -7.64 -2.17
C VAL A 89 5.31 -6.98 -3.39
N HIS A 90 4.81 -7.79 -4.32
CA HIS A 90 4.11 -7.33 -5.51
C HIS A 90 2.61 -7.52 -5.35
N VAL A 91 1.84 -6.46 -5.55
CA VAL A 91 0.38 -6.46 -5.63
C VAL A 91 -0.03 -6.03 -7.04
N PRO A 92 -0.53 -6.95 -7.89
CA PRO A 92 -0.91 -6.62 -9.25
C PRO A 92 -2.10 -5.66 -9.31
N ALA A 93 -2.19 -4.87 -10.39
CA ALA A 93 -3.33 -4.04 -10.71
C ALA A 93 -4.66 -4.84 -10.66
N GLY A 94 -5.72 -4.19 -10.20
CA GLY A 94 -7.03 -4.81 -9.99
C GLY A 94 -7.12 -5.69 -8.73
N THR A 95 -6.02 -5.93 -8.00
CA THR A 95 -6.03 -6.72 -6.77
C THR A 95 -6.42 -5.86 -5.57
N PRO A 96 -7.52 -6.18 -4.84
CA PRO A 96 -7.81 -5.54 -3.58
C PRO A 96 -6.69 -5.78 -2.58
N HIS A 97 -6.22 -4.72 -1.92
CA HIS A 97 -5.24 -4.86 -0.87
C HIS A 97 -5.45 -3.86 0.26
N ARG A 98 -4.93 -4.19 1.44
CA ARG A 98 -5.04 -3.38 2.66
C ARG A 98 -3.87 -3.64 3.59
N LEU A 99 -3.28 -2.56 4.13
CA LEU A 99 -2.31 -2.64 5.22
C LEU A 99 -2.99 -2.42 6.57
N ILE A 100 -2.85 -3.40 7.46
CA ILE A 100 -3.27 -3.36 8.86
C ILE A 100 -2.03 -3.16 9.73
N ILE A 101 -2.03 -2.09 10.52
CA ILE A 101 -0.93 -1.69 11.39
C ILE A 101 -1.35 -1.87 12.85
N ALA A 102 -0.56 -2.62 13.61
CA ALA A 102 -0.81 -2.81 15.04
C ALA A 102 -0.58 -1.49 15.82
N PRO A 103 -1.30 -1.26 16.93
CA PRO A 103 -1.12 -0.06 17.75
C PRO A 103 0.34 0.15 18.17
N GLY A 104 0.86 1.36 18.00
CA GLY A 104 2.23 1.72 18.36
C GLY A 104 3.32 1.30 17.37
N VAL A 105 2.96 0.64 16.25
CA VAL A 105 3.90 0.26 15.19
C VAL A 105 3.99 1.37 14.14
N VAL A 106 5.22 1.68 13.72
CA VAL A 106 5.50 2.45 12.51
C VAL A 106 5.82 1.45 11.40
N PHE A 107 5.08 1.50 10.30
CA PHE A 107 5.38 0.77 9.07
C PHE A 107 5.86 1.73 8.00
N GLY A 108 7.00 1.44 7.38
CA GLY A 108 7.57 2.22 6.30
C GLY A 108 7.85 1.36 5.08
N ALA A 109 7.50 1.84 3.89
CA ALA A 109 7.84 1.21 2.63
C ALA A 109 8.14 2.23 1.54
N VAL A 110 9.06 1.88 0.64
CA VAL A 110 9.11 2.48 -0.68
C VAL A 110 8.16 1.68 -1.58
N VAL A 111 7.22 2.35 -2.23
CA VAL A 111 6.26 1.74 -3.14
C VAL A 111 6.60 2.20 -4.56
N VAL A 112 6.96 1.27 -5.41
CA VAL A 112 7.06 1.52 -6.85
C VAL A 112 5.70 1.23 -7.45
N LYS A 113 5.04 2.26 -7.97
CA LYS A 113 3.79 2.14 -8.72
C LYS A 113 4.14 1.99 -10.19
N VAL A 114 3.86 0.84 -10.79
CA VAL A 114 4.16 0.56 -12.21
C VAL A 114 2.86 0.59 -13.00
N LYS A 115 2.79 1.38 -14.06
CA LYS A 115 1.60 1.46 -14.91
C LYS A 115 1.52 0.24 -15.81
N GLU A 116 0.39 -0.45 -15.80
CA GLU A 116 0.12 -1.54 -16.73
C GLU A 116 -0.03 -1.01 -18.18
N PRO A 117 0.36 -1.80 -19.19
CA PRO A 117 0.36 -1.41 -20.60
C PRO A 117 -1.05 -1.15 -21.18
#